data_AF-A0A917MIJ2-F1
#
_entry.id   AF-A0A917MIJ2-F1
#
_cell.length_a   1.000
_cell.length_b   1.000
_cell.length_c   1.000
_cell.angle_alpha   90.00
_cell.angle_beta   90.00
_cell.angle_gamma   90.00
#
_symmetry.space_group_name_H-M   'P 1'
#
loop_
_entity.id
_entity.type
_entity.pdbx_description
1 polymer ?
#
loop_
_entity_poly.entity_id
_entity_poly.type
_entity_poly.pdbx_seq_one_letter_code
_entity_poly.pdbx_strand_id
1 'polypeptide(L)'
;MGSGMEPFGSEAATRRSRRAGLGAALAAAALAAALLLGGASARAEVSPRCRVPDVYLSMAADLKRTERLIDRATPVRVMVLGPEIGGAAMPERRRARLHQELARRLPATNFEFVDDSAPSGLVEDDFNAIRSAAARVEPDLVIWQVGGADALASTDAEEFGKRLADAAKWMKERNIDLILVDPPFVPRVRHEQLYWRIVGKIREVTDRARLNLFQRYAAMQFLDFERQKLKEEPTDANSRRVCMAELVAEAIAKAATR
;
A
#
# COMPACT_ATOMS: atom_id res chain seq x y z
N MET A 1 68.40 -57.92 33.42
CA MET A 1 67.56 -58.51 32.35
C MET A 1 67.02 -59.85 32.87
N GLY A 2 65.78 -60.21 32.53
CA GLY A 2 64.96 -61.20 33.25
C GLY A 2 63.99 -60.47 34.20
N SER A 3 62.68 -60.34 33.94
CA SER A 3 61.61 -61.32 33.65
C SER A 3 61.13 -62.06 34.91
N GLY A 4 59.86 -61.85 35.29
CA GLY A 4 59.21 -62.54 36.42
C GLY A 4 57.80 -61.99 36.75
N MET A 5 56.76 -62.70 36.30
CA MET A 5 55.32 -62.54 36.66
C MET A 5 54.97 -63.54 37.79
N GLU A 6 53.85 -63.49 38.54
CA GLU A 6 52.62 -62.66 38.55
C GLU A 6 52.17 -62.55 40.06
N PRO A 7 50.90 -62.66 40.54
CA PRO A 7 49.54 -62.40 40.03
C PRO A 7 48.65 -61.52 40.96
N PHE A 8 47.34 -61.49 40.65
CA PHE A 8 46.15 -61.20 41.51
C PHE A 8 45.51 -59.80 41.46
N GLY A 9 44.29 -59.75 40.90
CA GLY A 9 43.12 -59.62 41.77
C GLY A 9 42.19 -58.40 41.65
N SER A 10 41.00 -58.67 41.09
CA SER A 10 39.71 -58.06 41.44
C SER A 10 39.28 -56.70 40.87
N GLU A 11 38.00 -56.71 40.49
CA GLU A 11 37.18 -55.68 39.85
C GLU A 11 36.98 -54.38 40.65
N ALA A 12 36.76 -53.27 39.91
CA ALA A 12 35.75 -52.27 40.26
C ALA A 12 35.22 -51.58 38.99
N ALA A 13 33.92 -51.71 38.71
CA ALA A 13 33.29 -51.14 37.52
C ALA A 13 32.76 -49.72 37.77
N THR A 14 33.25 -48.73 37.01
CA THR A 14 32.74 -47.33 37.09
C THR A 14 31.80 -47.01 35.93
N ARG A 15 30.49 -47.11 36.21
CA ARG A 15 29.38 -46.96 35.26
C ARG A 15 29.26 -45.50 34.76
N ARG A 16 29.85 -45.16 33.61
CA ARG A 16 29.78 -43.79 33.04
C ARG A 16 28.36 -43.45 32.54
N SER A 17 27.89 -42.25 32.90
CA SER A 17 26.52 -41.76 32.64
C SER A 17 26.12 -41.76 31.16
N ARG A 18 25.00 -42.41 30.83
CA ARG A 18 24.31 -42.31 29.52
C ARG A 18 23.17 -41.27 29.49
N ARG A 19 23.00 -40.44 30.53
CA ARG A 19 21.83 -39.53 30.63
C ARG A 19 21.98 -38.18 29.90
N ALA A 20 23.18 -37.81 29.44
CA ALA A 20 23.42 -36.50 28.83
C ALA A 20 22.97 -36.37 27.35
N GLY A 21 22.83 -37.48 26.61
CA GLY A 21 22.59 -37.41 25.16
C GLY A 21 21.15 -37.10 24.74
N LEU A 22 20.15 -37.55 25.50
CA LEU A 22 18.73 -37.46 25.11
C LEU A 22 18.14 -36.05 25.29
N GLY A 23 18.58 -35.29 26.31
CA GLY A 23 18.12 -33.91 26.52
C GLY A 23 18.59 -32.95 25.43
N ALA A 24 19.84 -33.09 24.99
CA ALA A 24 20.41 -32.22 23.94
C ALA A 24 19.76 -32.44 22.57
N ALA A 25 19.47 -33.69 22.21
CA ALA A 25 18.82 -34.02 20.93
C ALA A 25 17.38 -33.47 20.84
N LEU A 26 16.62 -33.55 21.93
CA LEU A 26 15.25 -33.01 21.99
C LEU A 26 15.23 -31.47 21.95
N ALA A 27 16.16 -30.82 22.63
CA ALA A 27 16.29 -29.36 22.58
C ALA A 27 16.68 -28.85 21.18
N ALA A 28 17.59 -29.54 20.48
CA ALA A 28 17.98 -29.19 19.11
C ALA A 28 16.83 -29.37 18.11
N ALA A 29 16.04 -30.44 18.24
CA ALA A 29 14.87 -30.67 17.39
C ALA A 29 13.77 -29.61 17.59
N ALA A 30 13.53 -29.19 18.84
CA ALA A 30 12.57 -28.12 19.14
C ALA A 30 13.01 -26.75 18.55
N LEU A 31 14.30 -26.44 18.60
CA LEU A 31 14.83 -25.19 18.03
C LEU A 31 14.77 -25.20 16.49
N ALA A 32 15.05 -26.34 15.85
CA ALA A 32 14.90 -26.51 14.41
C ALA A 32 13.43 -26.41 13.95
N ALA A 33 12.49 -26.95 14.71
CA ALA A 33 11.06 -26.82 14.42
C ALA A 33 10.56 -25.37 14.54
N ALA A 34 11.07 -24.60 15.51
CA ALA A 34 10.75 -23.18 15.66
C ALA A 34 11.27 -22.34 14.46
N LEU A 35 12.44 -22.67 13.92
CA LEU A 35 13.00 -22.04 12.71
C LEU A 35 12.23 -22.37 11.43
N LEU A 36 11.53 -23.51 11.37
CA LEU A 36 10.69 -23.91 10.22
C LEU A 36 9.27 -23.33 10.27
N LEU A 37 8.83 -22.81 11.42
CA LEU A 37 7.53 -22.14 11.59
C LEU A 37 7.63 -20.60 11.60
N GLY A 38 8.83 -20.05 11.84
CA GLY A 38 9.11 -18.62 11.85
C GLY A 38 9.31 -18.01 10.45
N GLY A 39 8.28 -18.02 9.60
CA GLY A 39 8.41 -17.53 8.22
C GLY A 39 7.14 -17.01 7.53
N ALA A 40 5.96 -17.17 8.13
CA ALA A 40 4.75 -16.51 7.64
C ALA A 40 4.85 -15.01 7.95
N SER A 41 5.41 -14.23 7.01
CA SER A 41 5.34 -12.77 7.04
C SER A 41 3.88 -12.36 6.99
N ALA A 42 3.29 -12.11 8.16
CA ALA A 42 1.93 -11.58 8.27
C ALA A 42 1.90 -10.23 7.56
N ARG A 43 1.31 -10.19 6.35
CA ARG A 43 1.09 -8.96 5.60
C ARG A 43 0.37 -7.97 6.53
N ALA A 44 0.88 -6.75 6.64
CA ALA A 44 0.29 -5.77 7.53
C ALA A 44 -1.15 -5.45 7.10
N GLU A 45 -2.14 -5.88 7.90
CA GLU A 45 -3.55 -5.58 7.65
C GLU A 45 -3.86 -4.10 7.88
N VAL A 46 -4.96 -3.63 7.27
CA VAL A 46 -5.60 -2.36 7.64
C VAL A 46 -6.06 -2.42 9.10
N SER A 47 -5.68 -1.41 9.88
CA SER A 47 -6.00 -1.35 11.31
C SER A 47 -7.53 -1.29 11.55
N PRO A 48 -8.05 -1.86 12.65
CA PRO A 48 -9.50 -1.98 12.85
C PRO A 48 -10.29 -0.67 12.72
N ARG A 49 -9.72 0.44 13.20
CA ARG A 49 -10.30 1.80 13.12
C ARG A 49 -10.33 2.39 11.70
N CYS A 50 -9.51 1.87 10.79
CA CYS A 50 -9.40 2.32 9.40
C CYS A 50 -10.08 1.36 8.42
N ARG A 51 -10.66 0.25 8.92
CA ARG A 51 -11.25 -0.80 8.10
C ARG A 51 -12.51 -0.29 7.40
N VAL A 52 -12.58 -0.55 6.09
CA VAL A 52 -13.72 -0.21 5.24
C VAL A 52 -14.14 -1.43 4.40
N PRO A 53 -15.36 -1.47 3.84
CA PRO A 53 -15.77 -2.47 2.88
C PRO A 53 -14.80 -2.59 1.68
N ASP A 54 -14.44 -3.82 1.32
CA ASP A 54 -13.45 -4.12 0.28
C ASP A 54 -13.79 -3.55 -1.12
N VAL A 55 -15.07 -3.27 -1.38
CA VAL A 55 -15.53 -2.60 -2.61
C VAL A 55 -14.88 -1.23 -2.84
N TYR A 56 -14.46 -0.53 -1.78
CA TYR A 56 -13.76 0.76 -1.91
C TYR A 56 -12.25 0.61 -2.21
N LEU A 57 -11.71 -0.60 -2.03
CA LEU A 57 -10.29 -0.96 -2.25
C LEU A 57 -10.10 -1.82 -3.52
N SER A 58 -11.20 -2.28 -4.12
CA SER A 58 -11.20 -3.23 -5.23
C SER A 58 -10.87 -2.56 -6.56
N MET A 59 -9.67 -2.83 -7.06
CA MET A 59 -9.20 -2.35 -8.36
C MET A 59 -9.76 -3.18 -9.52
N ALA A 60 -10.23 -2.51 -10.59
CA ALA A 60 -10.92 -3.12 -11.73
C ALA A 60 -10.00 -3.90 -12.69
N ALA A 61 -8.69 -3.62 -12.65
CA ALA A 61 -7.65 -4.24 -13.45
C ALA A 61 -6.37 -4.45 -12.63
N ASP A 62 -5.54 -5.39 -13.04
CA ASP A 62 -4.29 -5.71 -12.35
C ASP A 62 -3.19 -4.70 -12.73
N LEU A 63 -2.29 -4.39 -11.80
CA LEU A 63 -1.20 -3.44 -11.99
C LEU A 63 -0.04 -4.13 -12.72
N LYS A 64 -0.27 -4.49 -13.98
CA LYS A 64 0.58 -5.44 -14.73
C LYS A 64 2.05 -5.03 -14.86
N ARG A 65 2.38 -3.74 -14.79
CA ARG A 65 3.79 -3.33 -14.78
C ARG A 65 4.39 -3.49 -13.39
N THR A 66 3.68 -3.02 -12.38
CA THR A 66 4.03 -3.09 -10.97
C THR A 66 4.25 -4.54 -10.52
N GLU A 67 3.30 -5.42 -10.82
CA GLU A 67 3.35 -6.88 -10.63
C GLU A 67 4.63 -7.49 -11.22
N ARG A 68 4.91 -7.27 -12.52
CA ARG A 68 6.13 -7.78 -13.18
C ARG A 68 7.43 -7.25 -12.59
N LEU A 69 7.44 -6.05 -11.99
CA LEU A 69 8.61 -5.49 -11.32
C LEU A 69 8.80 -6.13 -9.94
N ILE A 70 7.71 -6.32 -9.19
CA ILE A 70 7.68 -7.05 -7.92
C ILE A 70 8.22 -8.48 -8.10
N ASP A 71 7.71 -9.23 -9.07
CA ASP A 71 8.13 -10.61 -9.35
C ASP A 71 9.62 -10.74 -9.70
N ARG A 72 10.19 -9.67 -10.28
CA ARG A 72 11.59 -9.58 -10.68
C ARG A 72 12.49 -8.93 -9.63
N ALA A 73 11.95 -8.65 -8.43
CA ALA A 73 12.62 -7.89 -7.37
C ALA A 73 13.26 -6.57 -7.87
N THR A 74 12.65 -5.95 -8.88
CA THR A 74 13.11 -4.70 -9.49
C THR A 74 12.42 -3.52 -8.80
N PRO A 75 13.11 -2.38 -8.56
CA PRO A 75 12.47 -1.22 -7.98
C PRO A 75 11.27 -0.73 -8.80
N VAL A 76 10.21 -0.29 -8.10
CA VAL A 76 9.02 0.31 -8.70
C VAL A 76 9.09 1.83 -8.49
N ARG A 77 9.21 2.60 -9.56
CA ARG A 77 9.18 4.08 -9.50
C ARG A 77 7.74 4.57 -9.38
N VAL A 78 7.40 5.16 -8.23
CA VAL A 78 6.04 5.63 -7.91
C VAL A 78 5.99 7.15 -7.94
N MET A 79 5.18 7.71 -8.84
CA MET A 79 4.84 9.14 -8.85
C MET A 79 3.51 9.36 -8.13
N VAL A 80 3.44 10.32 -7.20
CA VAL A 80 2.21 10.67 -6.47
C VAL A 80 1.80 12.11 -6.76
N LEU A 81 0.66 12.29 -7.43
CA LEU A 81 0.11 13.61 -7.77
C LEU A 81 -1.14 13.92 -6.91
N GLY A 82 -1.39 15.21 -6.69
CA GLY A 82 -2.52 15.70 -5.89
C GLY A 82 -2.15 16.42 -4.58
N PRO A 83 -3.14 16.80 -3.76
CA PRO A 83 -2.96 17.21 -2.36
C PRO A 83 -2.46 16.03 -1.49
N GLU A 84 -2.39 16.16 -0.15
CA GLU A 84 -1.96 15.02 0.68
C GLU A 84 -3.07 13.96 0.79
N ILE A 85 -2.65 12.69 0.79
CA ILE A 85 -3.48 11.51 1.04
C ILE A 85 -4.07 11.60 2.45
N GLY A 86 -5.28 12.17 2.53
CA GLY A 86 -6.05 12.37 3.77
C GLY A 86 -6.01 13.76 4.40
N GLY A 87 -5.41 14.78 3.76
CA GLY A 87 -5.43 16.13 4.33
C GLY A 87 -4.50 17.15 3.66
N ALA A 88 -4.00 18.08 4.48
CA ALA A 88 -3.04 19.12 4.10
C ALA A 88 -1.76 18.99 4.95
N ALA A 89 -0.64 18.65 4.30
CA ALA A 89 0.70 18.69 4.86
C ALA A 89 1.77 18.76 3.75
N MET A 90 3.02 18.90 4.18
CA MET A 90 4.19 19.04 3.32
C MET A 90 4.42 17.81 2.39
N PRO A 91 4.88 18.00 1.14
CA PRO A 91 5.04 16.93 0.14
C PRO A 91 5.86 15.72 0.62
N GLU A 92 6.96 15.93 1.35
CA GLU A 92 7.79 14.85 1.91
C GLU A 92 7.01 13.92 2.86
N ARG A 93 6.18 14.50 3.73
CA ARG A 93 5.43 13.71 4.74
C ARG A 93 4.31 12.88 4.12
N ARG A 94 3.78 13.30 2.96
CA ARG A 94 2.80 12.56 2.15
C ARG A 94 3.36 11.20 1.72
N ARG A 95 4.56 11.19 1.15
CA ARG A 95 5.22 10.00 0.59
C ARG A 95 5.70 9.06 1.69
N ALA A 96 6.31 9.60 2.75
CA ALA A 96 6.88 8.79 3.85
C ALA A 96 5.87 7.80 4.47
N ARG A 97 4.61 8.21 4.71
CA ARG A 97 3.58 7.32 5.29
C ARG A 97 3.14 6.22 4.32
N LEU A 98 2.86 6.55 3.06
CA LEU A 98 2.45 5.56 2.07
C LEU A 98 3.59 4.57 1.79
N HIS A 99 4.84 5.05 1.69
CA HIS A 99 6.01 4.21 1.54
C HIS A 99 6.16 3.23 2.71
N GLN A 100 6.01 3.71 3.96
CA GLN A 100 6.05 2.84 5.14
C GLN A 100 4.96 1.75 5.10
N GLU A 101 3.72 2.10 4.76
CA GLU A 101 2.61 1.15 4.72
C GLU A 101 2.68 0.17 3.53
N LEU A 102 3.32 0.56 2.42
CA LEU A 102 3.69 -0.36 1.32
C LEU A 102 4.80 -1.32 1.73
N ALA A 103 5.89 -0.82 2.31
CA ALA A 103 7.02 -1.66 2.77
C ALA A 103 6.59 -2.69 3.83
N ARG A 104 5.58 -2.38 4.65
CA ARG A 104 4.98 -3.32 5.62
C ARG A 104 4.08 -4.39 4.99
N ARG A 105 3.54 -4.15 3.79
CA ARG A 105 2.66 -5.09 3.05
C ARG A 105 3.42 -5.92 2.02
N LEU A 106 4.43 -5.33 1.41
CA LEU A 106 5.26 -5.88 0.33
C LEU A 106 6.75 -5.72 0.70
N PRO A 107 7.24 -6.40 1.76
CA PRO A 107 8.59 -6.21 2.28
C PRO A 107 9.72 -6.67 1.34
N ALA A 108 9.39 -7.42 0.29
CA ALA A 108 10.33 -7.83 -0.76
C ALA A 108 10.43 -6.82 -1.93
N THR A 109 9.65 -5.73 -1.90
CA THR A 109 9.58 -4.74 -2.98
C THR A 109 10.22 -3.42 -2.58
N ASN A 110 11.14 -2.92 -3.41
CA ASN A 110 11.65 -1.55 -3.29
C ASN A 110 10.73 -0.57 -4.03
N PHE A 111 10.15 0.40 -3.32
CA PHE A 111 9.31 1.45 -3.89
C PHE A 111 10.05 2.79 -3.89
N GLU A 112 10.40 3.27 -5.07
CA GLU A 112 11.15 4.50 -5.26
C GLU A 112 10.19 5.66 -5.58
N PHE A 113 9.93 6.50 -4.58
CA PHE A 113 9.01 7.64 -4.72
C PHE A 113 9.69 8.82 -5.42
N VAL A 114 9.40 9.01 -6.71
CA VAL A 114 9.99 10.07 -7.53
C VAL A 114 9.32 11.43 -7.24
N ASP A 115 10.13 12.45 -6.99
CA ASP A 115 9.67 13.79 -6.62
C ASP A 115 9.68 14.74 -7.81
N ASP A 116 8.61 14.68 -8.60
CA ASP A 116 8.40 15.53 -9.78
C ASP A 116 6.92 15.94 -9.92
N SER A 117 6.17 15.89 -8.81
CA SER A 117 4.78 16.33 -8.78
C SER A 117 4.73 17.86 -8.68
N ALA A 118 4.33 18.52 -9.77
CA ALA A 118 3.88 19.90 -9.72
C ALA A 118 2.74 20.08 -8.68
N PRO A 119 2.48 21.32 -8.21
CA PRO A 119 1.29 21.59 -7.42
C PRO A 119 0.04 21.10 -8.14
N SER A 120 -0.83 20.37 -7.45
CA SER A 120 -2.02 19.79 -8.07
C SER A 120 -2.98 20.86 -8.56
N GLY A 121 -3.27 20.86 -9.85
CA GLY A 121 -4.15 21.81 -10.52
C GLY A 121 -5.45 21.16 -10.98
N LEU A 122 -6.00 21.68 -12.08
CA LEU A 122 -7.12 21.05 -12.78
C LEU A 122 -6.63 19.78 -13.49
N VAL A 123 -7.57 18.94 -13.97
CA VAL A 123 -7.24 17.70 -14.70
C VAL A 123 -6.33 17.93 -15.92
N GLU A 124 -6.41 19.11 -16.54
CA GLU A 124 -5.52 19.58 -17.61
C GLU A 124 -4.08 19.78 -17.11
N ASP A 125 -3.91 20.57 -16.06
CA ASP A 125 -2.61 20.93 -15.48
C ASP A 125 -1.88 19.70 -14.94
N ASP A 126 -2.62 18.86 -14.22
CA ASP A 126 -2.11 17.62 -13.65
C ASP A 126 -1.66 16.64 -14.74
N PHE A 127 -2.44 16.49 -15.83
CA PHE A 127 -2.00 15.66 -16.95
C PHE A 127 -0.79 16.27 -17.67
N ASN A 128 -0.69 17.60 -17.77
CA ASN A 128 0.50 18.28 -18.30
C ASN A 128 1.74 18.02 -17.42
N ALA A 129 1.58 18.05 -16.10
CA ALA A 129 2.63 17.67 -15.16
C ALA A 129 3.05 16.20 -15.30
N ILE A 130 2.10 15.26 -15.40
CA ILE A 130 2.38 13.83 -15.66
C ILE A 130 3.18 13.65 -16.94
N ARG A 131 2.77 14.28 -18.06
CA ARG A 131 3.49 14.17 -19.34
C ARG A 131 4.91 14.73 -19.27
N SER A 132 5.09 15.85 -18.56
CA SER A 132 6.38 16.50 -18.35
C SER A 132 7.31 15.65 -17.49
N ALA A 133 6.83 15.15 -16.35
CA ALA A 133 7.59 14.30 -15.43
C ALA A 133 7.94 12.94 -16.04
N ALA A 134 7.01 12.31 -16.78
CA ALA A 134 7.23 10.99 -17.37
C ALA A 134 8.40 10.95 -18.36
N ALA A 135 8.74 12.07 -19.00
CA ALA A 135 9.92 12.18 -19.87
C ALA A 135 11.25 12.31 -19.10
N ARG A 136 11.22 12.56 -17.78
CA ARG A 136 12.39 12.71 -16.90
C ARG A 136 12.58 11.52 -15.95
N VAL A 137 11.49 11.06 -15.32
CA VAL A 137 11.54 10.06 -14.25
C VAL A 137 10.88 8.72 -14.62
N GLU A 138 10.20 8.66 -15.77
CA GLU A 138 9.60 7.44 -16.36
C GLU A 138 8.86 6.54 -15.34
N PRO A 139 7.84 7.05 -14.62
CA PRO A 139 7.24 6.33 -13.51
C PRO A 139 6.63 4.99 -13.97
N ASP A 140 6.77 3.97 -13.14
CA ASP A 140 6.17 2.65 -13.36
C ASP A 140 4.70 2.64 -12.92
N LEU A 141 4.41 3.36 -11.83
CA LEU A 141 3.08 3.55 -11.25
C LEU A 141 2.82 5.05 -10.96
N VAL A 142 1.69 5.57 -11.42
CA VAL A 142 1.18 6.91 -11.08
C VAL A 142 -0.02 6.76 -10.15
N ILE A 143 0.06 7.38 -8.97
CA ILE A 143 -1.05 7.52 -8.02
C ILE A 143 -1.54 8.97 -8.08
N TRP A 144 -2.69 9.21 -8.70
CA TRP A 144 -3.18 10.55 -8.99
C TRP A 144 -4.47 10.84 -8.23
N GLN A 145 -4.41 11.78 -7.29
CA GLN A 145 -5.59 12.28 -6.59
C GLN A 145 -6.22 13.42 -7.40
N VAL A 146 -7.28 13.10 -8.14
CA VAL A 146 -7.83 13.91 -9.23
C VAL A 146 -9.17 14.54 -8.86
N GLY A 147 -9.58 15.61 -9.56
CA GLY A 147 -10.91 16.23 -9.42
C GLY A 147 -11.07 17.13 -8.20
N GLY A 148 -10.05 17.22 -7.34
CA GLY A 148 -10.08 18.03 -6.13
C GLY A 148 -10.16 19.53 -6.41
N ALA A 149 -9.37 20.00 -7.38
CA ALA A 149 -9.40 21.39 -7.85
C ALA A 149 -10.58 21.62 -8.80
N ASP A 150 -10.87 20.68 -9.70
CA ASP A 150 -11.94 20.79 -10.70
C ASP A 150 -13.33 21.01 -10.06
N ALA A 151 -13.61 20.31 -8.95
CA ALA A 151 -14.84 20.53 -8.19
C ALA A 151 -14.92 21.92 -7.54
N LEU A 152 -13.79 22.48 -7.09
CA LEU A 152 -13.73 23.83 -6.52
C LEU A 152 -13.84 24.92 -7.60
N ALA A 153 -13.23 24.68 -8.77
CA ALA A 153 -13.33 25.53 -9.94
C ALA A 153 -14.70 25.44 -10.64
N SER A 154 -15.54 24.47 -10.27
CA SER A 154 -16.80 24.15 -10.94
C SER A 154 -16.62 23.80 -12.43
N THR A 155 -15.54 23.09 -12.77
CA THR A 155 -15.26 22.57 -14.12
C THR A 155 -16.44 21.75 -14.64
N ASP A 156 -16.73 21.85 -15.93
CA ASP A 156 -17.74 20.99 -16.54
C ASP A 156 -17.36 19.51 -16.40
N ALA A 157 -18.34 18.68 -16.00
CA ALA A 157 -18.09 17.28 -15.74
C ALA A 157 -17.80 16.48 -17.03
N GLU A 158 -18.42 16.82 -18.16
CA GLU A 158 -18.15 16.09 -19.41
C GLU A 158 -16.78 16.44 -19.98
N GLU A 159 -16.36 17.70 -19.89
CA GLU A 159 -15.00 18.14 -20.25
C GLU A 159 -13.95 17.48 -19.35
N PHE A 160 -14.14 17.54 -18.03
CA PHE A 160 -13.30 16.85 -17.06
C PHE A 160 -13.18 15.35 -17.35
N GLY A 161 -14.32 14.69 -17.61
CA GLY A 161 -14.38 13.24 -17.85
C GLY A 161 -13.66 12.83 -19.13
N LYS A 162 -13.79 13.61 -20.21
CA LYS A 162 -13.02 13.41 -21.45
C LYS A 162 -11.53 13.53 -21.19
N ARG A 163 -11.09 14.58 -20.47
CA ARG A 163 -9.67 14.81 -20.22
C ARG A 163 -9.04 13.75 -19.32
N LEU A 164 -9.79 13.26 -18.33
CA LEU A 164 -9.39 12.13 -17.49
C LEU A 164 -9.23 10.83 -18.31
N ALA A 165 -10.16 10.57 -19.25
CA ALA A 165 -10.08 9.41 -20.14
C ALA A 165 -8.89 9.49 -21.10
N ASP A 166 -8.59 10.67 -21.66
CA ASP A 166 -7.41 10.91 -22.50
C ASP A 166 -6.10 10.68 -21.73
N ALA A 167 -6.02 11.17 -20.49
CA ALA A 167 -4.86 10.97 -19.63
C ALA A 167 -4.62 9.48 -19.32
N ALA A 168 -5.70 8.76 -18.97
CA ALA A 168 -5.64 7.32 -18.71
C ALA A 168 -5.23 6.51 -19.95
N LYS A 169 -5.75 6.87 -21.14
CA LYS A 169 -5.35 6.27 -22.42
C LYS A 169 -3.86 6.50 -22.70
N TRP A 170 -3.38 7.73 -22.53
CA TRP A 170 -1.98 8.09 -22.79
C TRP A 170 -0.99 7.34 -21.88
N MET A 171 -1.34 7.15 -20.60
CA MET A 171 -0.54 6.35 -19.65
C MET A 171 -0.52 4.87 -20.03
N LYS A 172 -1.68 4.31 -20.41
CA LYS A 172 -1.80 2.94 -20.89
C LYS A 172 -0.95 2.68 -22.15
N GLU A 173 -0.95 3.60 -23.11
CA GLU A 173 -0.12 3.54 -24.32
C GLU A 173 1.40 3.54 -24.02
N ARG A 174 1.80 4.04 -22.86
CA ARG A 174 3.20 4.03 -22.37
C ARG A 174 3.51 2.89 -21.41
N ASN A 175 2.56 1.98 -21.18
CA ASN A 175 2.69 0.91 -20.19
C ASN A 175 3.14 1.51 -18.84
N ILE A 176 2.42 2.54 -18.38
CA ILE A 176 2.50 3.13 -17.04
C ILE A 176 1.22 2.70 -16.31
N ASP A 177 1.35 2.08 -15.14
CA ASP A 177 0.18 1.74 -14.33
C ASP A 177 -0.41 3.01 -13.70
N LEU A 178 -1.74 3.09 -13.62
CA LEU A 178 -2.46 4.24 -13.07
C LEU A 178 -3.40 3.80 -11.96
N ILE A 179 -3.35 4.50 -10.83
CA ILE A 179 -4.39 4.47 -9.79
C ILE A 179 -4.92 5.89 -9.61
N LEU A 180 -6.22 6.05 -9.83
CA LEU A 180 -6.95 7.26 -9.51
C LEU A 180 -7.41 7.22 -8.05
N VAL A 181 -7.43 8.39 -7.42
CA VAL A 181 -7.97 8.62 -6.09
C VAL A 181 -8.95 9.79 -6.17
N ASP A 182 -10.22 9.56 -5.90
CA ASP A 182 -11.25 10.62 -5.97
C ASP A 182 -11.13 11.65 -4.81
N PRO A 183 -11.81 12.80 -4.86
CA PRO A 183 -11.77 13.81 -3.80
C PRO A 183 -12.15 13.29 -2.41
N PRO A 184 -11.62 13.88 -1.31
CA PRO A 184 -11.95 13.43 0.04
C PRO A 184 -13.40 13.80 0.41
N PHE A 185 -14.08 12.93 1.17
CA PHE A 185 -15.32 13.31 1.83
C PHE A 185 -15.02 14.28 2.97
N VAL A 186 -15.73 15.42 3.00
CA VAL A 186 -15.69 16.38 4.10
C VAL A 186 -17.14 16.64 4.52
N PRO A 187 -17.56 16.17 5.71
CA PRO A 187 -18.96 16.28 6.12
C PRO A 187 -19.36 17.73 6.41
N ARG A 188 -20.61 18.09 6.09
CA ARG A 188 -21.28 19.32 6.56
C ARG A 188 -20.64 20.63 6.07
N VAL A 189 -19.94 20.61 4.93
CA VAL A 189 -19.40 21.81 4.27
C VAL A 189 -20.05 22.03 2.90
N ARG A 190 -20.16 23.29 2.46
CA ARG A 190 -20.76 23.63 1.15
C ARG A 190 -20.12 22.89 -0.03
N HIS A 191 -18.82 22.59 0.06
CA HIS A 191 -18.07 21.87 -0.98
C HIS A 191 -18.52 20.41 -1.18
N GLU A 192 -19.25 19.79 -0.24
CA GLU A 192 -19.75 18.42 -0.35
C GLU A 192 -20.60 18.21 -1.62
N GLN A 193 -21.45 19.18 -1.95
CA GLN A 193 -22.29 19.17 -3.15
C GLN A 193 -21.50 19.44 -4.44
N LEU A 194 -20.40 20.20 -4.36
CA LEU A 194 -19.52 20.47 -5.50
C LEU A 194 -18.74 19.20 -5.89
N TYR A 195 -18.22 18.47 -4.90
CA TYR A 195 -17.49 17.23 -5.13
C TYR A 195 -18.34 16.12 -5.73
N TRP A 196 -19.64 16.02 -5.39
CA TRP A 196 -20.54 14.98 -5.91
C TRP A 196 -20.48 14.84 -7.44
N ARG A 197 -20.52 15.95 -8.19
CA ARG A 197 -20.57 15.92 -9.67
C ARG A 197 -19.29 15.33 -10.26
N ILE A 198 -18.14 15.74 -9.73
CA ILE A 198 -16.83 15.25 -10.17
C ILE A 198 -16.57 13.82 -9.69
N VAL A 199 -16.87 13.47 -8.44
CA VAL A 199 -16.78 12.09 -7.91
C VAL A 199 -17.62 11.12 -8.74
N GLY A 200 -18.88 11.48 -9.03
CA GLY A 200 -19.77 10.68 -9.88
C GLY A 200 -19.23 10.49 -11.29
N LYS A 201 -18.64 11.53 -11.88
CA LYS A 201 -18.02 11.45 -13.22
C LYS A 201 -16.72 10.64 -13.22
N ILE A 202 -15.87 10.76 -12.20
CA ILE A 202 -14.68 9.90 -12.04
C ILE A 202 -15.12 8.43 -12.04
N ARG A 203 -16.17 8.10 -11.28
CA ARG A 203 -16.74 6.75 -11.22
C ARG A 203 -17.26 6.28 -12.58
N GLU A 204 -18.03 7.09 -13.29
CA GLU A 204 -18.52 6.77 -14.63
C GLU A 204 -17.38 6.49 -15.63
N VAL A 205 -16.34 7.33 -15.64
CA VAL A 205 -15.16 7.15 -16.52
C VAL A 205 -14.38 5.90 -16.14
N THR A 206 -14.16 5.66 -14.84
CA THR A 206 -13.39 4.50 -14.36
C THR A 206 -14.12 3.18 -14.61
N ASP A 207 -15.44 3.12 -14.38
CA ASP A 207 -16.27 1.95 -14.67
C ASP A 207 -16.29 1.65 -16.19
N ARG A 208 -16.46 2.68 -17.03
CA ARG A 208 -16.48 2.55 -18.50
C ARG A 208 -15.13 2.10 -19.08
N ALA A 209 -14.03 2.69 -18.60
CA ALA A 209 -12.69 2.40 -19.12
C ALA A 209 -11.94 1.29 -18.35
N ARG A 210 -12.57 0.70 -17.33
CA ARG A 210 -12.00 -0.29 -16.39
C ARG A 210 -10.68 0.20 -15.77
N LEU A 211 -10.71 1.42 -15.25
CA LEU A 211 -9.56 2.03 -14.59
C LEU A 211 -9.56 1.70 -13.10
N ASN A 212 -8.37 1.72 -12.51
CA ASN A 212 -8.17 1.48 -11.09
C ASN A 212 -8.48 2.74 -10.30
N LEU A 213 -9.52 2.69 -9.47
CA LEU A 213 -9.99 3.77 -8.61
C LEU A 213 -10.01 3.33 -7.15
N PHE A 214 -9.24 4.02 -6.31
CA PHE A 214 -9.47 4.02 -4.87
C PHE A 214 -10.57 5.04 -4.54
N GLN A 215 -11.72 4.53 -4.05
CA GLN A 215 -12.90 5.34 -3.73
C GLN A 215 -12.74 6.02 -2.36
N ARG A 216 -11.80 6.96 -2.27
CA ARG A 216 -11.49 7.74 -1.05
C ARG A 216 -12.73 8.45 -0.51
N TYR A 217 -13.57 9.05 -1.36
CA TYR A 217 -14.80 9.71 -0.94
C TYR A 217 -15.69 8.73 -0.16
N ALA A 218 -15.99 7.58 -0.75
CA ALA A 218 -16.88 6.57 -0.14
C ALA A 218 -16.25 5.92 1.10
N ALA A 219 -14.94 5.61 1.07
CA ALA A 219 -14.21 5.09 2.23
C ALA A 219 -14.22 6.08 3.41
N MET A 220 -13.97 7.37 3.16
CA MET A 220 -14.02 8.41 4.19
C MET A 220 -15.44 8.65 4.71
N GLN A 221 -16.46 8.62 3.83
CA GLN A 221 -17.87 8.74 4.22
C GLN A 221 -18.32 7.57 5.10
N PHE A 222 -17.89 6.34 4.78
CA PHE A 222 -18.16 5.15 5.59
C PHE A 222 -17.52 5.26 6.99
N LEU A 223 -16.23 5.63 7.06
CA LEU A 223 -15.53 5.82 8.34
C LEU A 223 -16.18 6.94 9.18
N ASP A 224 -16.65 8.01 8.54
CA ASP A 224 -17.35 9.09 9.22
C ASP A 224 -18.71 8.65 9.80
N PHE A 225 -19.46 7.83 9.05
CA PHE A 225 -20.74 7.27 9.48
C PHE A 225 -20.61 6.30 10.66
N GLU A 226 -19.70 5.31 10.58
CA GLU A 226 -19.50 4.35 11.69
C GLU A 226 -19.01 5.06 12.95
N ARG A 227 -18.14 6.08 12.83
CA ARG A 227 -17.70 6.91 13.95
C ARG A 227 -18.86 7.69 14.60
N GLN A 228 -19.74 8.29 13.80
CA GLN A 228 -20.94 9.00 14.31
C GLN A 228 -21.89 8.04 15.06
N LYS A 229 -22.07 6.82 14.55
CA LYS A 229 -22.86 5.74 15.18
C LYS A 229 -22.26 5.29 16.52
N LEU A 230 -20.94 5.27 16.65
CA LEU A 230 -20.21 5.00 17.90
C LEU A 230 -20.13 6.21 18.85
N LYS A 231 -20.62 7.39 18.43
CA LYS A 231 -20.53 8.67 19.17
C LYS A 231 -19.09 9.11 19.49
N GLU A 232 -18.15 8.74 18.64
CA GLU A 232 -16.75 9.14 18.76
C GLU A 232 -16.51 10.57 18.22
N GLU A 233 -15.55 11.26 18.81
CA GLU A 233 -15.13 12.61 18.40
C GLU A 233 -14.70 12.68 16.93
N PRO A 234 -14.84 13.83 16.24
CA PRO A 234 -14.42 13.98 14.85
C PRO A 234 -12.96 13.58 14.64
N THR A 235 -12.72 12.62 13.74
CA THR A 235 -11.36 12.15 13.41
C THR A 235 -10.45 13.33 13.07
N ASP A 236 -9.34 13.48 13.78
CA ASP A 236 -8.38 14.54 13.52
C ASP A 236 -7.65 14.33 12.16
N ALA A 237 -7.00 15.39 11.66
CA ALA A 237 -6.32 15.31 10.37
C ALA A 237 -5.20 14.26 10.32
N ASN A 238 -4.45 14.02 11.40
CA ASN A 238 -3.44 12.96 11.45
C ASN A 238 -4.07 11.56 11.40
N SER A 239 -5.15 11.31 12.14
CA SER A 239 -5.83 10.00 12.11
C SER A 239 -6.43 9.69 10.73
N ARG A 240 -7.03 10.67 10.03
CA ARG A 240 -7.49 10.47 8.64
C ARG A 240 -6.35 10.09 7.69
N ARG A 241 -5.21 10.77 7.79
CA ARG A 241 -4.02 10.51 6.94
C ARG A 241 -3.43 9.13 7.15
N VAL A 242 -3.40 8.64 8.40
CA VAL A 242 -2.96 7.28 8.69
C VAL A 242 -3.89 6.27 8.02
N CYS A 243 -5.21 6.40 8.18
CA CYS A 243 -6.15 5.51 7.50
C CYS A 243 -6.04 5.57 5.97
N MET A 244 -5.90 6.75 5.37
CA MET A 244 -5.79 6.85 3.91
C MET A 244 -4.48 6.24 3.39
N ALA A 245 -3.37 6.33 4.13
CA ALA A 245 -2.12 5.64 3.77
C ALA A 245 -2.25 4.11 3.87
N GLU A 246 -2.85 3.59 4.95
CA GLU A 246 -3.13 2.16 5.13
C GLU A 246 -4.02 1.62 4.00
N LEU A 247 -5.11 2.33 3.67
CA LEU A 247 -6.08 1.90 2.65
C LEU A 247 -5.53 1.95 1.21
N VAL A 248 -4.76 2.98 0.86
CA VAL A 248 -4.12 3.06 -0.46
C VAL A 248 -3.05 1.97 -0.60
N ALA A 249 -2.24 1.73 0.44
CA ALA A 249 -1.24 0.66 0.43
C ALA A 249 -1.89 -0.74 0.33
N GLU A 250 -3.01 -0.96 1.02
CA GLU A 250 -3.81 -2.18 0.92
C GLU A 250 -4.34 -2.41 -0.50
N ALA A 251 -4.94 -1.37 -1.10
CA ALA A 251 -5.49 -1.46 -2.45
C ALA A 251 -4.40 -1.73 -3.52
N ILE A 252 -3.21 -1.12 -3.37
CA ILE A 252 -2.04 -1.42 -4.21
C ILE A 252 -1.60 -2.87 -4.03
N ALA A 253 -1.42 -3.33 -2.78
CA ALA A 253 -0.99 -4.71 -2.51
C ALA A 253 -1.99 -5.75 -3.06
N LYS A 254 -3.30 -5.52 -2.90
CA LYS A 254 -4.38 -6.34 -3.48
C LYS A 254 -4.50 -6.29 -5.00
N ALA A 255 -3.85 -5.33 -5.68
CA ALA A 255 -3.90 -5.16 -7.14
C ALA A 255 -2.58 -5.50 -7.85
N ALA A 256 -1.48 -5.61 -7.11
CA ALA A 256 -0.14 -5.93 -7.61
C ALA A 256 0.35 -7.35 -7.22
N THR A 257 -0.48 -8.16 -6.53
CA THR A 257 -0.14 -9.53 -6.11
C THR A 257 -1.31 -10.52 -6.31
N ARG A 258 -2.01 -10.41 -7.44
CA ARG A 258 -3.15 -11.27 -7.81
C ARG A 258 -2.72 -12.52 -8.57
#